data_AF-A0A0R0AQ32-F1
#
_entry.id   AF-A0A0R0AQ32-F1
#
_cell.length_a   1.000
_cell.length_b   1.000
_cell.length_c   1.000
_cell.angle_alpha   90.00
_cell.angle_beta   90.00
_cell.angle_gamma   90.00
#
_symmetry.space_group_name_H-M   'P 1'
#
loop_
_entity.id
_entity.type
_entity.pdbx_description
1 polymer ?
#
loop_
_entity_poly.entity_id
_entity_poly.type
_entity_poly.pdbx_seq_one_letter_code
_entity_poly.pdbx_strand_id
1 'polypeptide(L)'
;MKDERGDTRRERNARFGIETPELEVPDEGGHLWEWFSELSNRRRTGPEALAFAELGEWQRLTGQDVLPVEIEMLLSMDDAYLRAVREDQAAVRARVLEQQETGRG
;
A
#
# COMPACT_ATOMS: atom_id res chain seq x y z
N MET A 1 1.98 -4.86 -7.14
CA MET A 1 1.04 -5.26 -8.22
C MET A 1 1.73 -5.01 -9.55
N LYS A 2 1.72 -5.99 -10.46
CA LYS A 2 2.25 -5.87 -11.82
C LYS A 2 1.17 -5.30 -12.74
N ASP A 3 1.52 -4.45 -13.68
CA ASP A 3 0.58 -3.92 -14.66
C ASP A 3 0.26 -4.94 -15.76
N GLU A 4 -0.57 -4.56 -16.74
CA GLU A 4 -0.97 -5.40 -17.90
C GLU A 4 0.22 -5.90 -18.73
N ARG A 5 1.40 -5.28 -18.58
CA ARG A 5 2.65 -5.68 -19.24
C ARG A 5 3.53 -6.55 -18.35
N GLY A 6 3.10 -6.84 -17.13
CA GLY A 6 3.85 -7.63 -16.15
C GLY A 6 4.91 -6.83 -15.39
N ASP A 7 4.95 -5.51 -15.56
CA ASP A 7 5.95 -4.64 -14.95
C ASP A 7 5.43 -4.08 -13.61
N THR A 8 6.30 -4.02 -12.62
CA THR A 8 6.09 -3.26 -11.39
C THR A 8 6.24 -1.76 -11.66
N ARG A 9 5.67 -0.93 -10.78
CA ARG A 9 5.84 0.54 -10.83
C ARG A 9 7.31 0.96 -10.93
N ARG A 10 8.19 0.27 -10.20
CA ARG A 10 9.64 0.53 -10.16
C ARG A 10 10.33 0.19 -11.48
N GLU A 11 10.00 -0.95 -12.08
CA GLU A 11 10.50 -1.35 -13.41
C GLU A 11 10.02 -0.38 -14.50
N ARG A 12 8.79 0.12 -14.39
CA ARG A 12 8.26 1.14 -15.29
C ARG A 12 8.99 2.47 -15.12
N ASN A 13 9.15 2.95 -13.88
CA ASN A 13 9.87 4.19 -13.57
C ASN A 13 11.30 4.16 -14.12
N ALA A 14 12.00 3.03 -13.97
CA ALA A 14 13.34 2.84 -14.51
C ALA A 14 13.39 3.02 -16.04
N ARG A 15 12.39 2.52 -16.78
CA ARG A 15 12.31 2.72 -18.25
C ARG A 15 12.06 4.19 -18.64
N PHE A 16 11.38 4.95 -17.80
CA PHE A 16 11.11 6.37 -18.01
C PHE A 16 12.15 7.30 -17.37
N GLY A 17 13.24 6.75 -16.84
CA GLY A 17 14.29 7.53 -16.17
C GLY A 17 13.84 8.24 -14.90
N ILE A 18 12.73 7.79 -14.30
CA ILE A 18 12.22 8.33 -13.04
C ILE A 18 12.96 7.64 -11.90
N GLU A 19 13.73 8.41 -11.14
CA GLU A 19 14.45 7.93 -9.98
C GLU A 19 13.44 7.42 -8.94
N THR A 20 13.55 6.14 -8.60
CA THR A 20 12.77 5.54 -7.52
C THR A 20 13.71 5.32 -6.35
N PRO A 21 13.46 5.94 -5.19
CA PRO A 21 14.36 5.84 -4.06
C PRO A 21 14.57 4.38 -3.65
N GLU A 22 15.79 4.06 -3.23
CA GLU A 22 16.09 2.80 -2.56
C GLU A 22 15.32 2.76 -1.24
N LEU A 23 14.59 1.66 -1.00
CA LEU A 23 13.89 1.49 0.26
C LEU A 23 14.90 0.94 1.28
N GLU A 24 15.46 1.81 2.10
CA GLU A 24 16.25 1.40 3.26
C GLU A 24 15.28 1.21 4.45
N VAL A 25 14.92 -0.05 4.71
CA VAL A 25 14.23 -0.41 5.94
C VAL A 25 15.30 -0.76 6.98
N PRO A 26 15.31 -0.11 8.15
CA PRO A 26 16.17 -0.55 9.26
C PRO A 26 15.89 -2.01 9.59
N ASP A 27 16.93 -2.80 9.86
CA ASP A 27 16.78 -4.23 10.16
C ASP A 27 15.83 -4.46 11.34
N GLU A 28 15.82 -3.54 12.30
CA GLU A 28 14.94 -3.57 13.48
C GLU A 28 13.45 -3.34 13.16
N GLY A 29 13.12 -2.86 11.95
CA GLY A 29 11.75 -2.60 11.50
C GLY A 29 11.28 -3.56 10.40
N GLY A 30 12.09 -4.55 10.01
CA GLY A 30 11.76 -5.47 8.92
C GLY A 30 10.47 -6.26 9.17
N HIS A 31 10.25 -6.73 10.40
CA HIS A 31 9.07 -7.50 10.78
C HIS A 31 7.77 -6.69 10.65
N LEU A 32 7.81 -5.37 10.90
CA LEU A 32 6.64 -4.51 10.73
C LEU A 32 6.17 -4.49 9.27
N TRP A 33 7.10 -4.49 8.32
CA TRP A 33 6.78 -4.57 6.89
C TRP A 33 6.19 -5.92 6.50
N GLU A 34 6.70 -7.01 7.07
CA GLU A 34 6.14 -8.35 6.86
C GLU A 34 4.71 -8.43 7.40
N TRP A 35 4.50 -8.02 8.65
CA TRP A 35 3.19 -8.01 9.30
C TRP A 35 2.20 -7.11 8.56
N PHE A 36 2.61 -5.89 8.21
CA PHE A 36 1.78 -4.97 7.45
C PHE A 36 1.38 -5.57 6.08
N SER A 37 2.32 -6.21 5.39
CA SER A 37 2.06 -6.84 4.10
C SER A 37 1.07 -8.01 4.25
N GLU A 38 1.22 -8.85 5.27
CA GLU A 38 0.29 -9.93 5.57
C GLU A 38 -1.13 -9.39 5.80
N LEU A 39 -1.27 -8.41 6.70
CA LEU A 39 -2.54 -7.78 7.05
C LEU A 39 -3.19 -7.10 5.84
N SER A 40 -2.43 -6.34 5.08
CA SER A 40 -2.93 -5.56 3.94
C SER A 40 -3.37 -6.46 2.77
N ASN A 41 -2.70 -7.59 2.56
CA ASN A 41 -3.07 -8.55 1.51
C ASN A 41 -4.41 -9.26 1.79
N ARG A 42 -4.90 -9.27 3.04
CA ARG A 42 -6.19 -9.90 3.38
C ARG A 42 -7.40 -8.99 3.17
N ARG A 43 -7.22 -7.71 2.87
CA ARG A 43 -8.34 -6.79 2.63
C ARG A 43 -9.07 -7.17 1.35
N ARG A 44 -10.35 -7.51 1.49
CA ARG A 44 -11.20 -8.00 0.37
C ARG A 44 -11.80 -6.89 -0.49
N THR A 45 -12.04 -5.71 0.07
CA THR A 45 -12.79 -4.64 -0.62
C THR A 45 -12.20 -3.28 -0.30
N GLY A 46 -11.58 -2.65 -1.30
CA GLY A 46 -11.14 -1.26 -1.23
C GLY A 46 -10.11 -0.92 -0.14
N PRO A 47 -9.69 0.34 -0.06
CA PRO A 47 -8.82 0.85 0.98
C PRO A 47 -9.64 1.12 2.26
N GLU A 48 -10.09 0.06 2.94
CA GLU A 48 -10.62 0.13 4.32
C GLU A 48 -9.45 0.10 5.31
N ALA A 49 -9.47 0.98 6.32
CA ALA A 49 -8.41 1.04 7.31
C ALA A 49 -8.41 -0.19 8.23
N LEU A 50 -7.22 -0.60 8.69
CA LEU A 50 -7.08 -1.63 9.71
C LEU A 50 -7.73 -1.14 11.00
N ALA A 51 -8.68 -1.91 11.50
CA ALA A 51 -9.29 -1.65 12.79
C ALA A 51 -8.44 -2.25 13.93
N PHE A 52 -8.42 -1.58 15.09
CA PHE A 52 -7.81 -2.13 16.31
C PHE A 52 -8.34 -3.53 16.65
N ALA A 53 -9.62 -3.80 16.37
CA ALA A 53 -10.22 -5.12 16.59
C ALA A 53 -9.60 -6.20 15.68
N GLU A 54 -9.29 -5.87 14.42
CA GLU A 54 -8.64 -6.78 13.49
C GLU A 54 -7.20 -7.06 13.90
N LEU A 55 -6.48 -6.03 14.34
CA LEU A 55 -5.12 -6.18 14.86
C LEU A 55 -5.09 -7.04 16.12
N GLY A 56 -6.00 -6.80 17.07
CA GLY A 56 -6.08 -7.59 18.30
C GLY A 56 -6.45 -9.05 18.04
N GLU A 57 -7.36 -9.31 17.10
CA GLU A 57 -7.72 -10.68 16.72
C GLU A 57 -6.60 -11.38 15.94
N TRP A 58 -5.91 -10.66 15.04
CA TRP A 58 -4.73 -11.18 14.36
C TRP A 58 -3.62 -11.54 15.36
N GLN A 59 -3.32 -10.64 16.30
CA GLN A 59 -2.36 -10.88 17.38
C GLN A 59 -2.72 -12.16 18.16
N ARG A 60 -3.97 -12.30 18.55
CA ARG A 60 -4.49 -13.46 19.29
C ARG A 60 -4.40 -14.76 18.49
N LEU A 61 -4.73 -14.74 17.20
CA LEU A 61 -4.77 -15.93 16.34
C LEU A 61 -3.37 -16.39 15.90
N THR A 62 -2.46 -15.45 15.69
CA THR A 62 -1.09 -15.73 15.23
C THR A 62 -0.11 -15.91 16.38
N GLY A 63 -0.50 -15.51 17.60
CA GLY A 63 0.35 -15.59 18.78
C GLY A 63 1.49 -14.57 18.76
N GLN A 64 1.37 -13.49 17.98
CA GLN A 64 2.39 -12.44 17.96
C GLN A 64 2.31 -11.58 19.21
N ASP A 65 3.47 -11.16 19.72
CA ASP A 65 3.56 -10.19 20.81
C ASP A 65 3.85 -8.81 20.22
N VAL A 66 2.78 -8.12 19.83
CA VAL A 66 2.87 -6.82 19.17
C VAL A 66 2.86 -5.74 20.25
N LEU A 67 3.92 -4.95 20.31
CA LEU A 67 4.06 -3.88 21.29
C LEU A 67 3.12 -2.71 20.95
N PRO A 68 2.70 -1.91 21.94
CA PRO A 68 1.85 -0.73 21.69
C PRO A 68 2.44 0.24 20.65
N VAL A 69 3.75 0.46 20.69
CA VAL A 69 4.45 1.31 19.72
C VAL A 69 4.42 0.72 18.30
N GLU A 70 4.45 -0.61 18.18
CA GLU A 70 4.37 -1.29 16.90
C GLU A 70 2.95 -1.24 16.34
N ILE A 71 1.92 -1.27 17.20
CA ILE A 71 0.54 -1.00 16.79
C ILE A 71 0.43 0.41 16.20
N GLU A 72 0.99 1.42 16.88
CA GLU A 72 1.00 2.80 16.36
C GLU A 72 1.73 2.90 15.01
N MET A 73 2.85 2.21 14.86
CA MET A 73 3.59 2.15 13.60
C MET A 73 2.78 1.48 12.49
N LEU A 74 2.16 0.32 12.75
CA LEU A 74 1.33 -0.39 11.77
C LEU A 74 0.14 0.47 11.29
N LEU A 75 -0.48 1.23 12.20
CA LEU A 75 -1.56 2.15 11.86
C LEU A 75 -1.05 3.33 11.01
N SER A 76 0.12 3.88 11.35
CA SER A 76 0.74 4.95 10.56
C SER A 76 1.11 4.48 9.15
N MET A 77 1.64 3.25 9.02
CA MET A 77 1.90 2.60 7.74
C MET A 77 0.61 2.44 6.93
N ASP A 78 -0.49 2.08 7.60
CA ASP A 78 -1.79 1.95 6.95
C ASP A 78 -2.31 3.29 6.41
N ASP A 79 -2.29 4.35 7.22
CA ASP A 79 -2.72 5.67 6.79
C ASP A 79 -1.95 6.16 5.55
N ALA A 80 -0.62 5.95 5.55
CA ALA A 80 0.24 6.29 4.42
C ALA A 80 -0.13 5.48 3.17
N TYR A 81 -0.38 4.18 3.32
CA TYR A 81 -0.80 3.31 2.24
C TYR A 81 -2.16 3.73 1.65
N LEU A 82 -3.16 3.97 2.49
CA LEU A 82 -4.50 4.39 2.06
C LEU A 82 -4.46 5.72 1.32
N ARG A 83 -3.65 6.67 1.80
CA ARG A 83 -3.43 7.94 1.11
C ARG A 83 -2.86 7.73 -0.29
N ALA A 84 -1.78 6.95 -0.40
CA ALA A 84 -1.15 6.65 -1.69
C ALA A 84 -2.11 5.95 -2.67
N VAL A 85 -2.90 4.99 -2.18
CA VAL A 85 -3.92 4.30 -2.99
C VAL A 85 -4.99 5.27 -3.49
N ARG A 86 -5.48 6.18 -2.64
CA ARG A 86 -6.50 7.17 -3.02
C ARG A 86 -5.97 8.16 -4.06
N GLU A 87 -4.73 8.62 -3.90
CA GLU A 87 -4.05 9.49 -4.85
C GLU A 87 -3.90 8.79 -6.21
N ASP A 88 -3.51 7.52 -6.23
CA ASP A 88 -3.39 6.74 -7.47
C ASP A 88 -4.73 6.52 -8.17
N GLN A 89 -5.76 6.15 -7.40
CA GLN A 89 -7.12 6.00 -7.94
C GLN A 89 -7.66 7.33 -8.50
N ALA A 90 -7.36 8.46 -7.85
CA ALA A 90 -7.73 9.78 -8.35
C ALA A 90 -7.03 10.11 -9.67
N ALA A 91 -5.72 9.83 -9.76
CA ALA A 91 -4.94 10.02 -10.99
C ALA A 91 -5.45 9.14 -12.15
N VAL A 92 -5.81 7.89 -11.88
CA VAL A 92 -6.41 7.00 -12.89
C VAL A 92 -7.76 7.54 -13.36
N ARG A 93 -8.64 7.94 -12.44
CA ARG A 93 -9.94 8.52 -12.80
C ARG A 93 -9.81 9.78 -13.64
N ALA A 94 -8.90 10.69 -13.30
CA ALA A 94 -8.65 11.91 -14.06
C ALA A 94 -8.24 11.62 -15.52
N ARG A 95 -7.29 10.68 -15.71
CA ARG A 95 -6.86 10.26 -17.06
C ARG A 95 -7.99 9.66 -17.89
N VAL A 96 -8.86 8.86 -17.27
CA VAL A 96 -10.02 8.27 -17.96
C VAL A 96 -11.00 9.36 -18.41
N LEU A 97 -11.26 10.37 -17.58
CA LEU A 97 -12.13 11.49 -17.93
C LEU A 97 -11.53 12.34 -19.08
N GLU A 98 -10.25 12.70 -19.01
CA GLU A 98 -9.56 13.46 -20.07
C GLU A 98 -9.60 12.74 -21.44
N GLN A 99 -9.43 11.41 -21.45
CA GLN A 99 -9.53 10.60 -22.66
C GLN A 99 -10.95 10.57 -23.24
N GLN A 100 -11.98 10.55 -22.38
CA GLN A 100 -13.38 10.61 -22.80
C GLN A 100 -13.75 11.98 -23.39
N GLU A 101 -13.17 13.06 -22.88
CA GLU A 101 -13.37 14.42 -23.40
C GLU A 101 -12.64 14.63 -24.75
N THR A 102 -11.43 14.11 -24.89
CA THR A 102 -10.61 14.27 -26.10
C THR A 102 -11.09 13.38 -27.26
N GLY A 103 -11.67 12.21 -26.98
CA GLY A 103 -12.22 11.30 -28.00
C GLY A 103 -13.61 11.68 -28.53
N ARG A 104 -14.18 12.81 -28.09
CA ARG A 104 -15.53 13.27 -28.46
C ARG A 104 -15.53 14.49 -29.40
N GLY A 105 -14.35 14.95 -29.84
CA GLY A 105 -14.16 15.99 -30.86
C GLY A 105 -13.67 15.42 -32.17
#